data_AF-A0A842RSN8-F1
#
_entry.id   AF-A0A842RSN8-F1
#
_cell.length_a   1.000
_cell.length_b   1.000
_cell.length_c   1.000
_cell.angle_alpha   90.00
_cell.angle_beta   90.00
_cell.angle_gamma   90.00
#
_symmetry.space_group_name_H-M   'P 1'
#
loop_
_entity.id
_entity.type
_entity.pdbx_description
1 polymer ?
#
loop_
_entity_poly.entity_id
_entity_poly.type
_entity_poly.pdbx_seq_one_letter_code
_entity_poly.pdbx_strand_id
1 'polypeptide(L)'
;RAITGLEFTKEDIREAAERTWNLLKLLNAKEDFSRKDDKFPSEWFKSLKYGDNLLEFKYFSGDVLITKKIAEKLLDDYYNERGWKISNGLPKNKKITQLNLSQFNS
;
A
#
# COMPACT_ATOMS: atom_id res chain seq x y z
N ARG A 1 -0.79 23.96 17.42
CA ARG A 1 -0.94 25.05 18.42
C ARG A 1 -1.82 26.22 17.96
N ALA A 2 -1.49 26.95 16.89
CA ALA A 2 -2.18 28.21 16.52
C ALA A 2 -3.69 28.10 16.22
N ILE A 3 -4.19 26.92 15.84
CA ILE A 3 -5.60 26.70 15.47
C ILE A 3 -6.32 25.87 16.54
N THR A 4 -5.80 24.69 16.86
CA THR A 4 -6.48 23.71 17.73
C THR A 4 -6.06 23.75 19.20
N GLY A 5 -5.04 24.55 19.55
CA GLY A 5 -4.42 24.53 20.89
C GLY A 5 -3.59 23.28 21.20
N LEU A 6 -3.65 22.23 20.38
CA LEU A 6 -2.92 20.98 20.59
C LEU A 6 -1.44 21.11 20.22
N GLU A 7 -0.59 20.43 20.99
CA GLU A 7 0.83 20.25 20.73
C GLU A 7 1.06 18.89 20.07
N PHE A 8 1.77 18.91 18.94
CA PHE A 8 2.14 17.72 18.19
C PHE A 8 3.55 17.89 17.64
N THR A 9 4.32 16.81 17.69
CA THR A 9 5.58 16.65 16.98
C THR A 9 5.33 16.17 15.54
N LYS A 10 6.38 16.12 14.71
CA LYS A 10 6.27 15.55 13.36
C LYS A 10 5.98 14.05 13.41
N GLU A 11 6.54 13.39 14.41
CA GLU A 11 6.40 11.97 14.71
C GLU A 11 4.96 11.65 15.08
N ASP A 12 4.32 12.47 15.92
CA ASP A 12 2.90 12.30 16.27
C ASP A 12 1.99 12.37 15.04
N ILE A 13 2.27 13.30 14.13
CA ILE A 13 1.51 13.45 12.88
C ILE A 13 1.73 12.23 11.98
N ARG A 14 2.97 11.75 11.85
CA ARG A 14 3.28 10.54 11.08
C ARG A 14 2.57 9.32 11.64
N GLU A 15 2.60 9.14 12.97
CA GLU A 15 1.93 8.02 13.63
C GLU A 15 0.41 8.09 13.44
N ALA A 16 -0.19 9.28 13.58
CA ALA A 16 -1.62 9.48 13.35
C ALA A 16 -2.02 9.14 11.90
N ALA A 17 -1.21 9.52 10.92
CA ALA A 17 -1.42 9.17 9.52
C ALA A 17 -1.29 7.65 9.30
N GLU A 18 -0.28 7.00 9.92
CA GLU A 18 -0.08 5.55 9.83
C GLU A 18 -1.25 4.78 10.48
N ARG A 19 -1.72 5.22 11.65
CA ARG A 19 -2.89 4.68 12.34
C ARG A 19 -4.13 4.76 11.47
N THR A 20 -4.37 5.92 10.87
CA THR A 20 -5.51 6.12 9.96
C THR A 20 -5.44 5.19 8.75
N TRP A 21 -4.27 5.05 8.13
CA TRP A 21 -4.09 4.17 6.97
C TRP A 21 -4.33 2.69 7.30
N ASN A 22 -3.84 2.23 8.46
CA ASN A 22 -4.06 0.87 8.91
C ASN A 22 -5.52 0.61 9.30
N LEU A 23 -6.21 1.59 9.90
CA LEU A 23 -7.63 1.50 10.20
C LEU A 23 -8.45 1.34 8.90
N LEU A 24 -8.17 2.13 7.86
CA LEU A 24 -8.82 1.99 6.55
C LEU A 24 -8.58 0.61 5.93
N LYS A 25 -7.36 0.06 6.03
CA LYS A 25 -7.07 -1.30 5.56
C LYS A 25 -7.88 -2.36 6.31
N LEU A 26 -8.01 -2.23 7.63
CA LEU A 26 -8.84 -3.12 8.45
C LEU A 26 -10.33 -3.01 8.09
N LEU A 27 -10.83 -1.80 7.83
CA LEU A 27 -12.21 -1.59 7.38
C LEU A 27 -12.47 -2.25 6.02
N ASN A 28 -11.58 -2.06 5.04
CA ASN A 28 -11.69 -2.74 3.75
C ASN A 28 -11.70 -4.27 3.92
N ALA A 29 -10.89 -4.80 4.84
CA ALA A 29 -10.88 -6.23 5.13
C ALA A 29 -12.19 -6.77 5.69
N LYS A 30 -12.95 -5.94 6.43
CA LYS A 30 -14.30 -6.30 6.91
C LYS A 30 -15.32 -6.39 5.76
N GLU A 31 -15.05 -5.71 4.66
CA GLU A 31 -15.83 -5.76 3.42
C GLU A 31 -15.23 -6.78 2.42
N ASP A 32 -14.54 -7.82 2.91
CA ASP A 32 -13.95 -8.92 2.14
C ASP A 32 -12.81 -8.55 1.16
N PHE A 33 -12.32 -7.30 1.22
CA PHE A 33 -11.13 -6.92 0.46
C PHE A 33 -9.87 -7.55 1.06
N SER A 34 -9.02 -8.06 0.18
CA SER A 34 -7.78 -8.72 0.58
C SER A 34 -6.68 -8.43 -0.43
N ARG A 35 -5.52 -9.07 -0.24
CA ARG A 35 -4.46 -9.05 -1.26
C ARG A 35 -4.96 -9.38 -2.66
N LYS A 36 -5.97 -10.24 -2.82
CA LYS A 36 -6.49 -10.61 -4.16
C LYS A 36 -7.09 -9.41 -4.90
N ASP A 37 -7.38 -8.30 -4.22
CA ASP A 37 -8.02 -7.11 -4.77
C ASP A 37 -7.02 -5.96 -4.96
N ASP A 38 -5.85 -6.01 -4.31
CA ASP A 38 -4.72 -5.09 -4.49
C ASP A 38 -3.97 -5.43 -5.80
N LYS A 39 -4.64 -5.31 -6.95
CA LYS A 39 -4.14 -5.75 -8.25
C LYS A 39 -3.73 -4.59 -9.15
N PHE A 40 -2.62 -4.79 -9.86
CA PHE A 40 -2.26 -3.95 -10.99
C PHE A 40 -3.14 -4.28 -12.21
N PRO A 41 -3.58 -3.27 -12.99
CA PRO A 41 -4.30 -3.51 -14.24
C PRO A 41 -3.50 -4.40 -15.19
N SER A 42 -4.15 -5.39 -15.81
CA SER A 42 -3.46 -6.35 -16.68
C SER A 42 -2.87 -5.71 -17.93
N GLU A 43 -3.49 -4.61 -18.35
CA GLU A 43 -3.18 -3.77 -19.50
C GLU A 43 -1.82 -3.10 -19.36
N TRP A 44 -1.35 -2.84 -18.13
CA TRP A 44 -0.03 -2.22 -17.89
C TRP A 44 1.11 -3.09 -18.41
N PHE A 45 0.91 -4.41 -18.48
CA PHE A 45 1.93 -5.35 -18.91
C PHE A 45 1.83 -5.73 -20.39
N LYS A 46 0.91 -5.09 -21.13
CA LYS A 46 0.79 -5.22 -22.58
C LYS A 46 1.45 -3.99 -23.21
N SER A 47 2.25 -4.21 -24.24
CA SER A 47 2.78 -3.10 -25.01
C SER A 47 1.66 -2.42 -25.80
N LEU A 48 1.64 -1.09 -25.80
CA LEU A 48 0.67 -0.29 -26.54
C LEU A 48 1.33 0.22 -27.81
N LYS A 49 0.68 0.05 -28.95
CA LYS A 49 1.15 0.59 -30.23
C LYS A 49 0.55 1.98 -30.44
N TYR A 50 1.40 2.97 -30.73
CA TYR A 50 1.00 4.33 -31.08
C TYR A 50 1.78 4.81 -32.30
N GLY A 51 1.13 4.74 -33.47
CA GLY A 51 1.82 4.88 -34.76
C GLY A 51 2.87 3.77 -34.94
N ASP A 52 4.11 4.17 -35.22
CA ASP A 52 5.26 3.26 -35.31
C ASP A 52 5.94 3.01 -33.95
N ASN A 53 5.52 3.71 -32.90
CA ASN A 53 6.10 3.56 -31.57
C ASN A 53 5.45 2.42 -30.78
N LEU A 54 6.29 1.72 -30.00
CA LEU A 54 5.86 0.75 -29.00
C LEU A 54 6.06 1.36 -27.61
N LEU A 55 4.95 1.58 -26.90
CA LEU A 55 4.94 2.08 -25.53
C LEU A 55 4.88 0.89 -24.58
N GLU A 56 5.89 0.79 -23.73
CA GLU A 56 6.04 -0.28 -22.75
C GLU A 56 6.09 0.32 -21.35
N PHE A 57 5.51 -0.36 -20.36
CA PHE A 57 5.57 0.10 -18.99
C PHE A 57 6.98 -0.12 -18.43
N LYS A 58 7.76 0.95 -18.34
CA LYS A 58 9.17 0.94 -17.96
C LYS A 58 9.40 1.77 -16.71
N TYR A 59 10.49 1.47 -16.00
CA TYR A 59 11.00 2.33 -14.94
C TYR A 59 11.37 3.70 -15.51
N PHE A 60 11.47 4.72 -14.65
CA PHE A 60 11.68 6.10 -15.10
C PHE A 60 12.94 6.30 -15.95
N SER A 61 14.00 5.52 -15.71
CA SER A 61 15.22 5.52 -16.53
C SER A 61 15.07 4.88 -17.91
N GLY A 62 13.97 4.19 -18.19
CA GLY A 62 13.65 3.60 -19.49
C GLY A 62 14.35 2.27 -19.82
N ASP A 63 15.21 1.79 -18.93
CA ASP A 63 16.05 0.60 -19.10
C ASP A 63 15.40 -0.70 -18.57
N VAL A 64 14.50 -0.59 -17.59
CA VAL A 64 13.83 -1.75 -16.99
C VAL A 64 12.37 -1.82 -17.42
N LEU A 65 11.99 -2.90 -18.10
CA LEU A 65 10.59 -3.26 -18.35
C LEU A 65 9.93 -3.74 -17.04
N ILE A 66 8.88 -3.05 -16.61
CA ILE A 66 8.12 -3.42 -15.42
C ILE A 66 7.20 -4.59 -15.78
N THR A 67 7.62 -5.79 -15.41
CA THR A 67 6.82 -7.01 -15.57
C THR A 67 5.85 -7.17 -14.41
N LYS A 68 4.82 -8.03 -14.58
CA LYS A 68 3.92 -8.42 -13.50
C LYS A 68 4.67 -8.94 -12.27
N LYS A 69 5.74 -9.71 -12.48
CA LYS A 69 6.59 -10.23 -11.39
C LYS A 69 7.26 -9.11 -10.59
N ILE A 70 7.75 -8.07 -11.25
CA ILE A 70 8.37 -6.92 -10.59
C ILE A 70 7.31 -6.13 -9.81
N ALA A 71 6.13 -5.92 -10.41
CA ALA A 71 5.02 -5.23 -9.74
C ALA A 71 4.52 -5.98 -8.50
N GLU A 72 4.34 -7.30 -8.57
CA GLU A 72 3.96 -8.13 -7.41
C GLU A 72 5.04 -8.11 -6.32
N LYS A 73 6.33 -8.09 -6.70
CA LYS A 73 7.42 -7.92 -5.74
C LYS A 73 7.37 -6.55 -5.04
N LEU A 74 7.06 -5.48 -5.78
CA LEU A 74 6.86 -4.15 -5.18
C LEU A 74 5.71 -4.17 -4.16
N LEU A 75 4.62 -4.89 -4.44
CA LEU A 75 3.51 -5.05 -3.50
C LEU A 75 3.92 -5.84 -2.24
N ASP A 76 4.73 -6.90 -2.38
CA ASP A 76 5.30 -7.64 -1.26
C ASP A 76 6.18 -6.76 -0.36
N ASP A 77 7.08 -6.00 -0.99
CA ASP A 77 8.00 -5.11 -0.30
C ASP A 77 7.21 -4.01 0.44
N TYR A 78 6.19 -3.44 -0.19
CA TYR A 78 5.27 -2.48 0.45
C TYR A 78 4.56 -3.06 1.68
N TYR A 79 4.03 -4.30 1.60
CA TYR A 79 3.41 -4.94 2.76
C TYR A 79 4.42 -5.19 3.88
N ASN A 80 5.64 -5.61 3.56
CA ASN A 80 6.68 -5.80 4.56
C ASN A 80 7.00 -4.49 5.28
N GLU A 81 7.20 -3.40 4.54
CA GLU A 81 7.46 -2.06 5.10
C GLU A 81 6.31 -1.56 5.98
N ARG A 82 5.06 -1.83 5.59
CA ARG A 82 3.87 -1.50 6.38
C ARG A 82 3.68 -2.38 7.62
N GLY A 83 4.42 -3.49 7.73
CA GLY A 83 4.20 -4.49 8.77
C GLY A 83 2.93 -5.31 8.56
N TRP A 84 2.54 -5.53 7.31
CA TRP A 84 1.39 -6.32 6.88
C TRP A 84 1.82 -7.75 6.51
N LYS A 85 0.86 -8.67 6.47
CA LYS A 85 1.05 -10.06 6.06
C LYS A 85 0.99 -10.15 4.55
N ILE A 86 2.06 -10.67 3.93
CA ILE A 86 2.10 -10.92 2.49
C ILE A 86 0.96 -11.84 2.02
N SER A 87 0.53 -12.80 2.84
CA SER A 87 -0.48 -13.79 2.42
C SER A 87 -1.87 -13.21 2.18
N ASN A 88 -2.29 -12.20 2.95
CA ASN A 88 -3.66 -11.68 2.89
C ASN A 88 -3.76 -10.14 2.86
N GLY A 89 -2.64 -9.43 2.99
CA GLY A 89 -2.59 -7.97 2.96
C GLY A 89 -3.02 -7.30 4.28
N LEU A 90 -3.24 -8.05 5.36
CA LEU A 90 -3.69 -7.50 6.64
C LEU A 90 -2.52 -7.04 7.52
N PRO A 91 -2.67 -5.97 8.31
CA PRO A 91 -1.71 -5.62 9.35
C PRO A 91 -1.42 -6.80 10.30
N LYS A 92 -0.14 -6.98 10.68
CA LYS A 92 0.24 -7.97 11.71
C LYS A 92 -0.26 -7.50 13.08
N ASN A 93 -0.55 -8.43 14.00
CA ASN A 93 -0.99 -8.10 15.37
C ASN A 93 -0.04 -7.10 16.06
N LYS A 94 1.28 -7.25 15.87
CA LYS A 94 2.28 -6.28 16.37
C LYS A 94 1.99 -4.84 15.90
N LYS A 95 1.67 -4.64 14.62
CA LYS A 95 1.36 -3.32 14.04
C LYS A 95 0.03 -2.78 14.55
N ILE A 96 -0.99 -3.65 14.70
CA ILE A 96 -2.30 -3.28 15.26
C ILE A 96 -2.16 -2.78 16.69
N THR A 97 -1.42 -3.51 17.54
CA THR A 97 -1.16 -3.11 18.93
C THR A 97 -0.32 -1.83 18.99
N GLN A 98 0.74 -1.72 18.18
CA GLN A 98 1.57 -0.52 18.10
C GLN A 98 0.75 0.74 17.77
N LEU A 99 -0.27 0.62 16.92
CA LEU A 99 -1.11 1.74 16.50
C LEU A 99 -2.39 1.90 17.32
N ASN A 100 -2.54 1.22 18.47
CA ASN A 100 -3.74 1.29 19.31
C ASN A 100 -5.05 0.99 18.54
N LEU A 101 -5.03 -0.02 17.66
CA LEU A 101 -6.16 -0.43 16.83
C LEU A 101 -6.78 -1.77 17.27
N SER A 102 -6.39 -2.31 18.42
CA SER A 102 -6.79 -3.66 18.87
C SER A 102 -8.31 -3.87 18.91
N GLN A 103 -9.10 -2.83 19.24
CA GLN A 103 -10.57 -2.94 19.25
C GLN A 103 -11.21 -3.17 17.87
N PHE A 104 -10.46 -2.98 16.78
CA PHE A 104 -10.93 -3.19 15.42
C PHE A 104 -10.46 -4.53 14.81
N ASN A 105 -9.63 -5.28 15.56
CA ASN A 105 -9.14 -6.59 15.17
C ASN A 105 -10.17 -7.66 15.58
N SER A 106 -11.20 -7.81 14.75
CA SER A 106 -12.29 -8.79 14.88
C SER A 106 -11.96 -10.04 14.08
#